data_AF-A0A353A3T6-F1
#
_entry.id   AF-A0A353A3T6-F1
#
_cell.length_a   1.000
_cell.length_b   1.000
_cell.length_c   1.000
_cell.angle_alpha   90.00
_cell.angle_beta   90.00
_cell.angle_gamma   90.00
#
_symmetry.space_group_name_H-M   'P 1'
#
loop_
_entity.id
_entity.type
_entity.pdbx_description
1 polymer ?
#
loop_
_entity_poly.entity_id
_entity_poly.type
_entity_poly.pdbx_seq_one_letter_code
_entity_poly.pdbx_strand_id
1 'polypeptide(L)'
;KKFGLFGLKCVNSSETVRAYSMANYPDEGDIITLNVRIATPPFKPKDQGPGFQDVNPGIASSYIFSLKPGDKVEMSGPYGEFHPVYGSGREMIWVGGGAGMAPLRAQIMHMLKGHGVSDEDRKRPMHYFYGARALEEIPFLNDFLQLEKDFSNFHFHLALDRPDPKADAAGIKYTPGFVAPVMGDTYLKQHDSPEDCEYYLCGPPMMAKTVLDLLHSLGVEDDMIRFDNFGG
;
A
#
# COMPACT_ATOMS: atom_id res chain seq x y z
N LYS A 1 15.33 -16.08 -13.69
CA LYS A 1 15.75 -17.02 -14.77
C LYS A 1 14.68 -18.05 -15.12
N LYS A 2 14.09 -18.77 -14.13
CA LYS A 2 13.11 -19.86 -14.35
C LYS A 2 11.92 -19.55 -15.28
N PHE A 3 11.44 -18.29 -15.32
CA PHE A 3 10.24 -17.90 -16.09
C PHE A 3 10.50 -16.91 -17.23
N GLY A 4 11.77 -16.69 -17.61
CA GLY A 4 12.09 -15.77 -18.72
C GLY A 4 11.85 -14.27 -18.43
N LEU A 5 11.62 -13.88 -17.16
CA LEU A 5 11.36 -12.48 -16.76
C LEU A 5 12.35 -11.46 -17.36
N PHE A 6 13.66 -11.74 -17.25
CA PHE A 6 14.71 -10.84 -17.75
C PHE A 6 14.84 -10.83 -19.29
N GLY A 7 14.10 -11.69 -20.00
CA GLY A 7 14.02 -11.69 -21.46
C GLY A 7 12.86 -10.89 -22.02
N LEU A 8 11.95 -10.38 -21.16
CA LEU A 8 10.84 -9.53 -21.59
C LEU A 8 11.37 -8.22 -22.17
N LYS A 9 10.77 -7.79 -23.28
CA LYS A 9 11.05 -6.52 -23.94
C LYS A 9 9.76 -5.74 -24.06
N CYS A 10 9.78 -4.49 -23.62
CA CYS A 10 8.68 -3.56 -23.83
C CYS A 10 9.02 -2.66 -25.02
N VAL A 11 8.05 -2.44 -25.89
CA VAL A 11 8.14 -1.46 -26.97
C VAL A 11 7.05 -0.42 -26.77
N ASN A 12 7.43 0.85 -26.87
CA ASN A 12 6.50 1.98 -26.84
C ASN A 12 6.71 2.86 -28.06
N SER A 13 5.67 3.05 -28.87
CA SER A 13 5.72 3.83 -30.12
C SER A 13 5.04 5.20 -30.02
N SER A 14 4.35 5.48 -28.91
CA SER A 14 3.62 6.73 -28.68
C SER A 14 3.87 7.26 -27.27
N GLU A 15 4.02 8.57 -27.15
CA GLU A 15 4.09 9.22 -25.84
C GLU A 15 2.83 8.93 -25.02
N THR A 16 2.99 8.77 -23.71
CA THR A 16 1.88 8.49 -22.81
C THR A 16 2.19 8.95 -21.40
N VAL A 17 1.13 9.24 -20.63
CA VAL A 17 1.22 9.66 -19.22
C VAL A 17 0.60 8.60 -18.32
N ARG A 18 1.12 8.43 -17.11
CA ARG A 18 0.54 7.56 -16.07
C ARG A 18 0.65 8.21 -14.71
N ALA A 19 -0.34 7.96 -13.87
CA ALA A 19 -0.36 8.42 -12.49
C ALA A 19 0.42 7.46 -11.58
N TYR A 20 1.13 8.02 -10.61
CA TYR A 20 1.79 7.31 -9.52
C TYR A 20 1.63 8.13 -8.24
N SER A 21 1.18 7.49 -7.16
CA SER A 21 1.00 8.17 -5.88
C SER A 21 2.34 8.41 -5.18
N MET A 22 2.48 9.58 -4.56
CA MET A 22 3.64 9.92 -3.73
C MET A 22 3.68 9.07 -2.47
N ALA A 23 4.87 8.59 -2.11
CA ALA A 23 5.13 7.82 -0.90
C ALA A 23 5.68 8.69 0.24
N ASN A 24 6.24 9.85 -0.10
CA ASN A 24 6.70 10.84 0.86
C ASN A 24 5.58 11.80 1.25
N TYR A 25 5.58 12.25 2.51
CA TYR A 25 4.63 13.26 2.98
C TYR A 25 5.09 14.68 2.60
N PRO A 26 4.20 15.69 2.62
CA PRO A 26 4.51 17.02 2.06
C PRO A 26 5.75 17.71 2.64
N ASP A 27 6.09 17.45 3.90
CA ASP A 27 7.24 18.10 4.56
C ASP A 27 8.54 17.28 4.44
N GLU A 28 8.53 16.16 3.70
CA GLU A 28 9.71 15.32 3.44
C GLU A 28 10.56 15.86 2.29
N GLY A 29 10.93 17.14 2.38
CA GLY A 29 11.86 17.82 1.46
C GLY A 29 11.36 17.97 0.01
N ASP A 30 12.31 18.15 -0.90
CA ASP A 30 12.09 18.36 -2.33
C ASP A 30 12.27 17.08 -3.18
N ILE A 31 12.28 15.92 -2.53
CA ILE A 31 12.48 14.61 -3.16
C ILE A 31 11.14 13.87 -3.23
N ILE A 32 10.64 13.68 -4.46
CA ILE A 32 9.46 12.86 -4.69
C ILE A 32 9.85 11.38 -4.68
N THR A 33 9.22 10.61 -3.79
CA THR A 33 9.43 9.16 -3.65
C THR A 33 8.20 8.43 -4.19
N LEU A 34 8.40 7.44 -5.06
CA LEU A 34 7.32 6.65 -5.68
C LEU A 34 7.54 5.15 -5.45
N ASN A 35 6.46 4.40 -5.25
CA ASN A 35 6.50 2.93 -5.29
C ASN A 35 5.90 2.44 -6.61
N VAL A 36 6.76 1.97 -7.52
CA VAL A 36 6.34 1.48 -8.83
C VAL A 36 6.41 -0.04 -8.86
N ARG A 37 5.25 -0.68 -9.06
CA ARG A 37 5.20 -2.11 -9.36
C ARG A 37 5.45 -2.35 -10.84
N ILE A 38 6.38 -3.23 -11.17
CA ILE A 38 6.55 -3.69 -12.54
C ILE A 38 5.30 -4.46 -13.01
N ALA A 39 4.63 -3.94 -14.04
CA ALA A 39 3.47 -4.59 -14.64
C ALA A 39 3.95 -5.54 -15.75
N THR A 40 4.42 -6.71 -15.33
CA THR A 40 4.74 -7.80 -16.26
C THR A 40 3.47 -8.26 -16.98
N PRO A 41 3.59 -8.86 -18.18
CA PRO A 41 2.48 -9.59 -18.78
C PRO A 41 1.89 -10.61 -17.79
N PRO A 42 0.60 -10.98 -17.94
CA PRO A 42 0.04 -12.08 -17.17
C PRO A 42 0.81 -13.38 -17.41
N PHE A 43 0.83 -14.27 -16.43
CA PHE A 43 1.31 -15.63 -16.67
C PHE A 43 0.36 -16.36 -17.62
N LYS A 44 0.92 -17.29 -18.41
CA LYS A 44 0.14 -18.22 -19.21
C LYS A 44 -0.75 -19.07 -18.30
N PRO A 45 -1.96 -19.45 -18.76
CA PRO A 45 -2.74 -20.51 -18.13
C PRO A 45 -1.89 -21.78 -17.90
N LYS A 46 -2.17 -22.52 -16.82
CA LYS A 46 -1.34 -23.66 -16.39
C LYS A 46 -1.21 -24.75 -17.48
N ASP A 47 -2.26 -24.92 -18.28
CA ASP A 47 -2.35 -25.85 -19.41
C ASP A 47 -1.54 -25.42 -20.64
N GLN A 48 -1.09 -24.15 -20.70
CA GLN A 48 -0.29 -23.60 -21.81
C GLN A 48 1.22 -23.56 -21.51
N GLY A 49 1.64 -24.24 -20.43
CA GLY A 49 3.03 -24.34 -20.01
C GLY A 49 3.54 -23.11 -19.23
N PRO A 50 4.82 -23.12 -18.81
CA PRO A 50 5.38 -22.05 -18.00
C PRO A 50 5.65 -20.78 -18.84
N GLY A 51 5.56 -19.63 -18.17
CA GLY A 51 6.01 -18.35 -18.72
C GLY A 51 4.89 -17.31 -18.84
N PHE A 52 5.25 -16.19 -19.46
CA PHE A 52 4.37 -15.04 -19.66
C PHE A 52 3.57 -15.17 -20.95
N GLN A 53 2.37 -14.59 -20.97
CA GLN A 53 1.61 -14.42 -22.20
C GLN A 53 2.41 -13.54 -23.18
N ASP A 54 2.24 -13.79 -24.48
CA ASP A 54 2.92 -13.04 -25.55
C ASP A 54 2.20 -11.71 -25.81
N VAL A 55 2.27 -10.83 -24.83
CA VAL A 55 1.71 -9.47 -24.87
C VAL A 55 2.75 -8.49 -24.33
N ASN A 56 2.65 -7.24 -24.78
CA ASN A 56 3.59 -6.19 -24.39
C ASN A 56 3.54 -5.97 -22.86
N PRO A 57 4.68 -5.91 -22.15
CA PRO A 57 4.72 -5.47 -20.75
C PRO A 57 4.14 -4.06 -20.57
N GLY A 58 3.77 -3.71 -19.34
CA GLY A 58 3.22 -2.39 -19.03
C GLY A 58 4.22 -1.27 -19.34
N ILE A 59 3.84 -0.40 -20.29
CA ILE A 59 4.68 0.64 -20.88
C ILE A 59 5.39 1.51 -19.83
N ALA A 60 4.62 2.21 -18.97
CA ALA A 60 5.18 3.17 -18.03
C ALA A 60 6.04 2.50 -16.95
N SER A 61 5.58 1.38 -16.38
CA SER A 61 6.37 0.66 -15.38
C SER A 61 7.67 0.10 -15.95
N SER A 62 7.69 -0.31 -17.22
CA SER A 62 8.90 -0.80 -17.90
C SER A 62 9.88 0.34 -18.18
N TYR A 63 9.38 1.52 -18.57
CA TYR A 63 10.19 2.74 -18.72
C TYR A 63 10.84 3.13 -17.39
N ILE A 64 10.06 3.21 -16.30
CA ILE A 64 10.59 3.60 -15.00
C ILE A 64 11.67 2.62 -14.52
N PHE A 65 11.46 1.30 -14.72
CA PHE A 65 12.44 0.28 -14.36
C PHE A 65 13.70 0.27 -15.24
N SER A 66 13.72 0.98 -16.38
CA SER A 66 14.92 1.14 -17.20
C SER A 66 15.75 2.38 -16.84
N LEU A 67 15.20 3.30 -16.05
CA LEU A 67 15.89 4.52 -15.62
C LEU A 67 17.03 4.22 -14.65
N LYS A 68 18.04 5.09 -14.65
CA LYS A 68 19.22 5.05 -13.79
C LYS A 68 19.45 6.42 -13.14
N PRO A 69 20.23 6.47 -12.03
CA PRO A 69 20.61 7.75 -11.43
C PRO A 69 21.25 8.69 -12.47
N GLY A 70 20.72 9.90 -12.56
CA GLY A 70 21.14 10.92 -13.53
C GLY A 70 20.18 11.09 -14.72
N ASP A 71 19.35 10.10 -15.02
CA ASP A 71 18.32 10.22 -16.06
C ASP A 71 17.28 11.28 -15.69
N LYS A 72 16.66 11.87 -16.71
CA LYS A 72 15.63 12.90 -16.56
C LYS A 72 14.25 12.32 -16.82
N VAL A 73 13.26 12.82 -16.07
CA VAL A 73 11.85 12.49 -16.22
C VAL A 73 11.04 13.77 -16.19
N GLU A 74 9.93 13.78 -16.92
CA GLU A 74 8.94 14.84 -16.84
C GLU A 74 7.80 14.39 -15.93
N MET A 75 7.38 15.28 -15.03
CA MET A 75 6.35 15.01 -14.03
C MET A 75 5.50 16.27 -13.84
N SER A 76 4.21 16.09 -13.61
CA SER A 76 3.28 17.17 -13.25
C SER A 76 2.41 16.72 -12.07
N GLY A 77 1.94 17.69 -11.27
CA GLY A 77 1.11 17.45 -10.08
C GLY A 77 1.09 18.65 -9.13
N PRO A 78 0.47 18.52 -7.94
CA PRO A 78 -0.22 17.31 -7.45
C PRO A 78 -1.64 17.13 -8.05
N TYR A 79 -2.16 15.89 -7.98
CA TYR A 79 -3.53 15.52 -8.32
C TYR A 79 -4.06 14.50 -7.29
N GLY A 80 -5.37 14.27 -7.26
CA GLY A 80 -6.02 13.20 -6.49
C GLY A 80 -7.02 13.71 -5.45
N GLU A 81 -7.85 12.80 -4.95
CA GLU A 81 -8.90 13.09 -3.95
C GLU A 81 -8.76 12.23 -2.67
N PHE A 82 -7.74 11.37 -2.62
CA PHE A 82 -7.49 10.46 -1.50
C PHE A 82 -6.73 11.18 -0.37
N HIS A 83 -7.49 11.86 0.49
CA HIS A 83 -6.96 12.65 1.61
C HIS A 83 -7.51 12.15 2.95
N PRO A 84 -6.75 12.32 4.05
CA PRO A 84 -7.27 12.15 5.41
C PRO A 84 -8.42 13.10 5.70
N VAL A 85 -9.36 12.67 6.55
CA VAL A 85 -10.37 13.55 7.15
C VAL A 85 -9.78 14.17 8.41
N TYR A 86 -9.91 15.49 8.51
CA TYR A 86 -9.45 16.25 9.67
C TYR A 86 -10.62 16.58 10.60
N GLY A 87 -10.36 16.64 11.90
CA GLY A 87 -11.30 17.13 12.91
C GLY A 87 -12.47 16.20 13.24
N SER A 88 -12.49 14.97 12.73
CA SER A 88 -13.56 14.01 13.05
C SER A 88 -13.40 13.37 14.43
N GLY A 89 -12.16 13.29 14.94
CA GLY A 89 -11.83 12.60 16.19
C GLY A 89 -11.96 11.08 16.15
N ARG A 90 -12.36 10.49 15.00
CA ARG A 90 -12.57 9.06 14.82
C ARG A 90 -11.24 8.30 14.76
N GLU A 91 -11.23 7.03 15.14
CA GLU A 91 -10.07 6.16 14.88
C GLU A 91 -9.78 6.06 13.38
N MET A 92 -8.49 5.94 13.01
CA MET A 92 -8.04 5.86 11.62
C MET A 92 -7.38 4.51 11.34
N ILE A 93 -7.88 3.79 10.34
CA ILE A 93 -7.41 2.45 9.98
C ILE A 93 -6.99 2.44 8.51
N TRP A 94 -5.68 2.34 8.28
CA TRP A 94 -5.13 2.12 6.94
C TRP A 94 -5.02 0.64 6.63
N VAL A 95 -5.36 0.23 5.41
CA VAL A 95 -5.23 -1.15 4.93
C VAL A 95 -4.54 -1.17 3.58
N GLY A 96 -3.34 -1.75 3.55
CA GLY A 96 -2.43 -1.66 2.42
C GLY A 96 -1.91 -2.99 1.90
N GLY A 97 -1.51 -2.99 0.63
CA GLY A 97 -0.75 -4.09 0.03
C GLY A 97 -0.01 -3.67 -1.24
N GLY A 98 1.17 -4.25 -1.46
CA GLY A 98 1.99 -3.98 -2.64
C GLY A 98 2.33 -2.49 -2.82
N ALA A 99 2.17 -1.97 -4.05
CA ALA A 99 2.45 -0.56 -4.34
C ALA A 99 1.52 0.42 -3.62
N GLY A 100 0.38 -0.05 -3.09
CA GLY A 100 -0.52 0.75 -2.27
C GLY A 100 0.10 1.23 -0.96
N MET A 101 1.30 0.74 -0.60
CA MET A 101 2.12 1.34 0.45
C MET A 101 2.34 2.84 0.26
N ALA A 102 2.50 3.33 -0.98
CA ALA A 102 2.87 4.72 -1.23
C ALA A 102 1.88 5.74 -0.63
N PRO A 103 0.61 5.81 -1.06
CA PRO A 103 -0.30 6.84 -0.56
C PRO A 103 -0.57 6.67 0.94
N LEU A 104 -0.60 5.44 1.45
CA LEU A 104 -0.85 5.17 2.86
C LEU A 104 0.33 5.62 3.74
N ARG A 105 1.58 5.37 3.33
CA ARG A 105 2.78 5.90 4.01
C ARG A 105 2.74 7.42 4.07
N ALA A 106 2.45 8.07 2.94
CA ALA A 106 2.41 9.53 2.86
C ALA A 106 1.36 10.12 3.82
N GLN A 107 0.16 9.54 3.86
CA GLN A 107 -0.90 9.96 4.79
C GLN A 107 -0.51 9.71 6.25
N ILE A 108 -0.03 8.52 6.62
CA ILE A 108 0.36 8.18 7.99
C ILE A 108 1.47 9.12 8.48
N MET A 109 2.51 9.32 7.66
CA MET A 109 3.61 10.21 7.99
C MET A 109 3.13 11.67 8.12
N HIS A 110 2.23 12.13 7.24
CA HIS A 110 1.63 13.46 7.35
C HIS A 110 0.81 13.61 8.64
N MET A 111 -0.07 12.65 8.93
CA MET A 111 -0.93 12.70 10.13
C MET A 111 -0.12 12.71 11.42
N LEU A 112 1.01 12.01 11.49
CA LEU A 112 1.86 11.98 12.68
C LEU A 112 2.83 13.17 12.75
N LYS A 113 3.48 13.52 11.64
CA LYS A 113 4.65 14.43 11.61
C LYS A 113 4.44 15.73 10.83
N GLY A 114 3.46 15.77 9.94
CA GLY A 114 3.31 16.84 8.97
C GLY A 114 2.86 18.16 9.57
N HIS A 115 3.27 19.29 9.01
CA HIS A 115 2.81 20.61 9.41
C HIS A 115 1.31 20.79 9.07
N GLY A 116 0.61 21.61 9.85
CA GLY A 116 -0.81 21.90 9.63
C GLY A 116 -1.79 20.86 10.17
N VAL A 117 -1.33 19.69 10.62
CA VAL A 117 -2.18 18.72 11.33
C VAL A 117 -2.38 19.19 12.79
N SER A 118 -3.63 19.22 13.25
CA SER A 118 -3.99 19.62 14.61
C SER A 118 -3.45 18.63 15.66
N ASP A 119 -3.29 19.07 16.91
CA ASP A 119 -2.89 18.18 18.00
C ASP A 119 -3.95 17.12 18.29
N GLU A 120 -5.23 17.47 18.11
CA GLU A 120 -6.36 16.55 18.22
C GLU A 120 -6.27 15.45 17.17
N ASP A 121 -6.03 15.81 15.90
CA ASP A 121 -5.89 14.83 14.82
C ASP A 121 -4.66 13.93 15.01
N ARG A 122 -3.53 14.47 15.47
CA ARG A 122 -2.31 13.69 15.74
C ARG A 122 -2.49 12.64 16.84
N LYS A 123 -3.38 12.88 17.79
CA LYS A 123 -3.60 12.02 18.98
C LYS A 123 -4.64 10.93 18.74
N ARG A 124 -5.33 10.94 17.60
CA ARG A 124 -6.32 9.90 17.25
C ARG A 124 -5.65 8.52 17.24
N PRO A 125 -6.34 7.45 17.66
CA PRO A 125 -5.83 6.09 17.47
C PRO A 125 -5.62 5.80 15.98
N MET A 126 -4.47 5.24 15.63
CA MET A 126 -4.05 4.98 14.27
C MET A 126 -3.56 3.55 14.12
N HIS A 127 -4.15 2.80 13.21
CA HIS A 127 -3.78 1.43 12.91
C HIS A 127 -3.42 1.28 11.44
N TYR A 128 -2.29 0.65 11.14
CA TYR A 128 -1.93 0.30 9.78
C TYR A 128 -1.78 -1.20 9.59
N PHE A 129 -2.72 -1.80 8.86
CA PHE A 129 -2.68 -3.19 8.45
C PHE A 129 -2.04 -3.31 7.06
N TYR A 130 -0.92 -4.01 6.95
CA TYR A 130 -0.24 -4.21 5.68
C TYR A 130 -0.08 -5.69 5.34
N GLY A 131 -0.56 -6.09 4.16
CA GLY A 131 -0.43 -7.44 3.62
C GLY A 131 0.74 -7.56 2.64
N ALA A 132 1.60 -8.55 2.86
CA ALA A 132 2.69 -8.91 1.95
C ALA A 132 2.89 -10.42 1.86
N ARG A 133 3.60 -10.90 0.81
CA ARG A 133 3.87 -12.34 0.67
C ARG A 133 4.95 -12.84 1.62
N ALA A 134 5.91 -11.97 1.93
CA ALA A 134 7.10 -12.27 2.71
C ALA A 134 7.71 -10.96 3.23
N LEU A 135 8.55 -11.05 4.27
CA LEU A 135 9.21 -9.89 4.88
C LEU A 135 9.97 -9.02 3.87
N GLU A 136 10.63 -9.67 2.91
CA GLU A 136 11.49 -9.02 1.91
C GLU A 136 10.72 -8.16 0.90
N GLU A 137 9.40 -8.32 0.82
CA GLU A 137 8.55 -7.58 -0.11
C GLU A 137 7.96 -6.30 0.52
N ILE A 138 8.37 -5.94 1.74
CA ILE A 138 7.80 -4.80 2.48
C ILE A 138 8.70 -3.56 2.32
N PRO A 139 8.33 -2.59 1.45
CA PRO A 139 8.98 -1.29 1.43
C PRO A 139 8.72 -0.53 2.75
N PHE A 140 9.70 0.27 3.18
CA PHE A 140 9.58 1.18 4.35
C PHE A 140 9.27 0.51 5.70
N LEU A 141 9.51 -0.81 5.84
CA LEU A 141 9.24 -1.53 7.10
C LEU A 141 9.84 -0.82 8.33
N ASN A 142 11.09 -0.37 8.23
CA ASN A 142 11.77 0.31 9.34
C ASN A 142 11.11 1.63 9.74
N ASP A 143 10.48 2.34 8.80
CA ASP A 143 9.78 3.59 9.11
C ASP A 143 8.61 3.30 10.05
N PHE A 144 7.78 2.30 9.74
CA PHE A 144 6.61 1.95 10.58
C PHE A 144 7.00 1.34 11.92
N LEU A 145 8.04 0.51 11.95
CA LEU A 145 8.59 -0.02 13.21
C LEU A 145 9.16 1.09 14.11
N GLN A 146 9.65 2.18 13.52
CA GLN A 146 10.10 3.34 14.27
C GLN A 146 8.91 4.21 14.71
N LEU A 147 7.93 4.43 13.84
CA LEU A 147 6.71 5.17 14.18
C LEU A 147 5.96 4.53 15.36
N GLU A 148 5.85 3.21 15.40
CA GLU A 148 5.19 2.49 16.52
C GLU A 148 5.93 2.67 17.85
N LYS A 149 7.23 2.95 17.83
CA LYS A 149 8.00 3.29 19.04
C LYS A 149 7.86 4.76 19.42
N ASP A 150 7.82 5.63 18.42
CA ASP A 150 7.81 7.09 18.61
C ASP A 150 6.42 7.61 19.02
N PHE A 151 5.35 6.94 18.57
CA PHE A 151 3.97 7.37 18.75
C PHE A 151 3.13 6.27 19.40
N SER A 152 2.75 6.47 20.67
CA SER A 152 2.00 5.49 21.45
C SER A 152 0.58 5.20 20.92
N ASN A 153 0.04 6.07 20.07
CA ASN A 153 -1.26 5.94 19.43
C ASN A 153 -1.19 5.34 18.02
N PHE A 154 0.01 5.00 17.51
CA PHE A 154 0.19 4.35 16.22
C PHE A 154 0.58 2.88 16.39
N HIS A 155 -0.09 2.00 15.66
CA HIS A 155 0.12 0.56 15.71
C HIS A 155 0.27 -0.02 14.31
N PHE A 156 1.34 -0.78 14.09
CA PHE A 156 1.62 -1.41 12.80
C PHE A 156 1.36 -2.91 12.85
N HIS A 157 0.44 -3.38 12.00
CA HIS A 157 -0.01 -4.75 11.94
C HIS A 157 0.42 -5.39 10.62
N LEU A 158 1.47 -6.20 10.69
CA LEU A 158 1.97 -6.89 9.51
C LEU A 158 1.28 -8.26 9.33
N ALA A 159 0.68 -8.46 8.16
CA ALA A 159 0.13 -9.74 7.72
C ALA A 159 1.03 -10.33 6.62
N LEU A 160 1.56 -11.54 6.85
CA LEU A 160 2.33 -12.27 5.84
C LEU A 160 1.55 -13.50 5.38
N ASP A 161 1.48 -13.77 4.08
CA ASP A 161 0.68 -14.88 3.52
C ASP A 161 0.87 -16.24 4.22
N ARG A 162 2.05 -16.49 4.77
CA ARG A 162 2.45 -17.72 5.47
C ARG A 162 3.51 -17.44 6.53
N PRO A 163 3.83 -18.39 7.43
CA PRO A 163 4.99 -18.27 8.30
C PRO A 163 6.25 -17.94 7.51
N ASP A 164 7.02 -16.98 8.01
CA ASP A 164 8.19 -16.40 7.36
C ASP A 164 9.43 -16.52 8.27
N PRO A 165 10.34 -17.47 7.97
CA PRO A 165 11.55 -17.67 8.78
C PRO A 165 12.49 -16.47 8.85
N LYS A 166 12.44 -15.54 7.87
CA LYS A 166 13.26 -14.33 7.90
C LYS A 166 12.68 -13.31 8.87
N ALA A 167 11.35 -13.18 8.91
CA ALA A 167 10.67 -12.39 9.93
C ALA A 167 10.95 -12.94 11.34
N ASP A 168 10.84 -14.26 11.52
CA ASP A 168 11.13 -14.92 12.79
C ASP A 168 12.57 -14.66 13.24
N ALA A 169 13.55 -14.85 12.35
CA ALA A 169 14.97 -14.63 12.64
C ALA A 169 15.30 -13.15 12.94
N ALA A 170 14.57 -12.22 12.32
CA ALA A 170 14.72 -10.78 12.56
C ALA A 170 13.94 -10.30 13.80
N GLY A 171 13.13 -11.16 14.44
CA GLY A 171 12.27 -10.78 15.56
C GLY A 171 11.15 -9.80 15.17
N ILE A 172 10.78 -9.76 13.89
CA ILE A 172 9.71 -8.89 13.41
C ILE A 172 8.37 -9.58 13.67
N LYS A 173 7.49 -8.91 14.42
CA LYS A 173 6.14 -9.40 14.70
C LYS A 173 5.29 -9.35 13.42
N TYR A 174 4.58 -10.44 13.14
CA TYR A 174 3.59 -10.54 12.07
C TYR A 174 2.52 -11.58 12.41
N THR A 175 1.43 -11.58 11.66
CA THR A 175 0.40 -12.62 11.70
C THR A 175 0.36 -13.35 10.35
N PRO A 176 0.49 -14.69 10.32
CA PRO A 176 0.30 -15.45 9.10
C PRO A 176 -1.15 -15.36 8.59
N GLY A 177 -1.34 -14.96 7.33
CA GLY A 177 -2.64 -14.87 6.68
C GLY A 177 -2.76 -13.66 5.76
N PHE A 178 -3.89 -13.58 5.06
CA PHE A 178 -4.23 -12.39 4.27
C PHE A 178 -4.70 -11.25 5.17
N VAL A 179 -4.41 -10.01 4.78
CA VAL A 179 -4.63 -8.82 5.62
C VAL A 179 -6.08 -8.64 6.08
N ALA A 180 -7.08 -8.94 5.25
CA ALA A 180 -8.48 -8.81 5.63
C ALA A 180 -8.88 -9.79 6.77
N PRO A 181 -8.68 -11.13 6.64
CA PRO A 181 -8.86 -12.05 7.75
C PRO A 181 -8.06 -11.67 9.00
N VAL A 182 -6.78 -11.29 8.85
CA VAL A 182 -5.94 -10.88 9.99
C VAL A 182 -6.57 -9.69 10.71
N MET A 183 -6.88 -8.61 9.99
CA MET A 183 -7.52 -7.41 10.56
C MET A 183 -8.85 -7.74 11.24
N GLY A 184 -9.68 -8.57 10.61
CA GLY A 184 -10.94 -9.04 11.16
C GLY A 184 -10.74 -9.81 12.47
N ASP A 185 -9.85 -10.80 12.46
CA ASP A 185 -9.67 -11.74 13.57
C ASP A 185 -8.93 -11.15 14.76
N THR A 186 -7.93 -10.31 14.51
CA THR A 186 -7.05 -9.80 15.57
C THR A 186 -7.48 -8.45 16.12
N TYR A 187 -8.36 -7.73 15.41
CA TYR A 187 -8.73 -6.37 15.79
C TYR A 187 -10.24 -6.12 15.72
N LEU A 188 -10.84 -6.16 14.52
CA LEU A 188 -12.22 -5.68 14.33
C LEU A 188 -13.26 -6.53 15.07
N LYS A 189 -13.05 -7.84 15.23
CA LYS A 189 -13.96 -8.70 16.02
C LYS A 189 -14.04 -8.32 17.50
N GLN A 190 -13.02 -7.66 18.03
CA GLN A 190 -12.94 -7.25 19.43
C GLN A 190 -13.22 -5.75 19.60
N HIS A 191 -13.46 -5.04 18.50
CA HIS A 191 -13.69 -3.61 18.50
C HIS A 191 -15.18 -3.35 18.81
N ASP A 192 -15.46 -2.42 19.73
CA ASP A 192 -16.82 -2.15 20.19
C ASP A 192 -17.71 -1.51 19.10
N SER A 193 -17.11 -0.68 18.24
CA SER A 193 -17.84 0.07 17.18
C SER A 193 -16.99 0.23 15.90
N PRO A 194 -16.69 -0.86 15.16
CA PRO A 194 -15.86 -0.80 13.95
C PRO A 194 -16.46 0.11 12.86
N GLU A 195 -17.77 0.31 12.83
CA GLU A 195 -18.50 1.23 11.96
C GLU A 195 -18.19 2.71 12.21
N ASP A 196 -17.66 3.05 13.38
CA ASP A 196 -17.31 4.42 13.74
C ASP A 196 -15.87 4.82 13.37
N CYS A 197 -15.09 3.89 12.81
CA CYS A 197 -13.73 4.12 12.34
C CYS A 197 -13.68 4.65 10.91
N GLU A 198 -12.64 5.42 10.58
CA GLU A 198 -12.35 5.81 9.20
C GLU A 198 -11.34 4.85 8.57
N TYR A 199 -11.68 4.31 7.40
CA TYR A 199 -10.86 3.34 6.68
C TYR A 199 -10.23 3.95 5.44
N TYR A 200 -8.94 3.70 5.26
CA TYR A 200 -8.12 4.20 4.15
C TYR A 200 -7.46 3.03 3.43
N LEU A 201 -7.91 2.70 2.22
CA LEU A 201 -7.52 1.50 1.51
C LEU A 201 -6.70 1.85 0.27
N CYS A 202 -5.62 1.10 0.05
CA CYS A 202 -4.93 1.06 -1.25
C CYS A 202 -4.16 -0.25 -1.44
N GLY A 203 -4.41 -0.95 -2.54
CA GLY A 203 -3.69 -2.19 -2.84
C GLY A 203 -4.29 -2.99 -4.00
N PRO A 204 -3.85 -4.25 -4.20
CA PRO A 204 -4.28 -5.07 -5.32
C PRO A 204 -5.80 -5.33 -5.32
N PRO A 205 -6.45 -5.51 -6.49
CA PRO A 205 -7.90 -5.66 -6.59
C PRO A 205 -8.50 -6.73 -5.67
N MET A 206 -7.85 -7.88 -5.57
CA MET A 206 -8.32 -8.96 -4.69
C MET A 206 -8.24 -8.62 -3.21
N MET A 207 -7.22 -7.86 -2.79
CA MET A 207 -7.09 -7.39 -1.42
C MET A 207 -8.17 -6.34 -1.11
N ALA A 208 -8.31 -5.34 -1.98
CA ALA A 208 -9.33 -4.30 -1.81
C ALA A 208 -10.73 -4.92 -1.71
N LYS A 209 -11.07 -5.87 -2.59
CA LYS A 209 -12.35 -6.56 -2.55
C LYS A 209 -12.59 -7.26 -1.21
N THR A 210 -11.64 -8.05 -0.70
CA THR A 210 -11.85 -8.81 0.54
C THR A 210 -11.91 -7.93 1.77
N VAL A 211 -11.20 -6.80 1.78
CA VAL A 211 -11.32 -5.79 2.84
C VAL A 211 -12.70 -5.12 2.78
N LEU A 212 -13.15 -4.70 1.60
CA LEU A 212 -14.49 -4.09 1.44
C LEU A 212 -15.60 -5.06 1.86
N ASP A 213 -15.55 -6.31 1.38
CA ASP A 213 -16.52 -7.35 1.77
C ASP A 213 -16.57 -7.51 3.31
N LEU A 214 -15.41 -7.48 3.98
CA LEU A 214 -15.31 -7.55 5.44
C LEU A 214 -15.93 -6.32 6.11
N LEU A 215 -15.55 -5.11 5.70
CA LEU A 215 -16.05 -3.86 6.29
C LEU A 215 -17.57 -3.73 6.12
N HIS A 216 -18.09 -4.03 4.92
CA HIS A 216 -19.53 -4.04 4.67
C HIS A 216 -20.26 -5.11 5.51
N SER A 217 -19.65 -6.27 5.74
CA SER A 217 -20.25 -7.29 6.63
C SER A 217 -20.33 -6.88 8.09
N LEU A 218 -19.52 -5.88 8.49
CA LEU A 218 -19.52 -5.28 9.82
C LEU A 218 -20.41 -4.04 9.91
N GLY A 219 -21.10 -3.65 8.82
CA GLY A 219 -21.97 -2.48 8.79
C GLY A 219 -21.23 -1.15 8.64
N VAL A 220 -19.97 -1.16 8.19
CA VAL A 220 -19.24 0.07 7.86
C VAL A 220 -19.84 0.66 6.58
N GLU A 221 -20.29 1.90 6.66
CA GLU A 221 -20.86 2.64 5.54
C GLU A 221 -19.77 3.19 4.59
N ASP A 222 -20.11 3.40 3.32
CA ASP A 222 -19.14 3.82 2.29
C ASP A 222 -18.52 5.21 2.57
N ASP A 223 -19.17 6.08 3.34
CA ASP A 223 -18.63 7.40 3.73
C ASP A 223 -17.47 7.30 4.73
N MET A 224 -17.39 6.19 5.46
CA MET A 224 -16.27 5.83 6.33
C MET A 224 -15.11 5.21 5.55
N ILE A 225 -15.32 4.80 4.30
CA ILE A 225 -14.33 4.07 3.49
C ILE A 225 -13.79 4.96 2.37
N ARG A 226 -12.50 5.27 2.42
CA ARG A 226 -11.76 5.94 1.34
C ARG A 226 -10.87 4.93 0.66
N PHE A 227 -11.04 4.77 -0.65
CA PHE A 227 -10.29 3.80 -1.44
C PHE A 227 -9.59 4.45 -2.63
N ASP A 228 -8.26 4.36 -2.66
CA ASP A 228 -7.45 4.77 -3.82
C ASP A 228 -7.27 3.58 -4.77
N ASN A 229 -8.07 3.57 -5.84
CA ASN A 229 -8.10 2.49 -6.82
C ASN A 229 -7.14 2.77 -7.99
N PHE A 230 -6.05 2.02 -8.07
CA PHE A 230 -5.06 2.12 -9.15
C PHE A 230 -5.52 1.57 -10.51
N GLY A 231 -6.75 1.04 -10.62
CA GLY A 231 -7.35 0.61 -11.89
C GLY A 231 -6.66 -0.62 -12.50
N GLY A 232 -6.10 -1.49 -11.66
CA GLY A 232 -5.42 -2.72 -12.08
C GLY A 232 -6.34 -3.87 -12.46
#